data_AF-A0A6C0HCK5-F1
#
_entry.id   AF-A0A6C0HCK5-F1
#
_cell.length_a   1.000
_cell.length_b   1.000
_cell.length_c   1.000
_cell.angle_alpha   90.00
_cell.angle_beta   90.00
_cell.angle_gamma   90.00
#
_symmetry.space_group_name_H-M   'P 1'
#
loop_
_entity.id
_entity.type
_entity.pdbx_description
1 polymer ?
#
loop_
_entity_poly.entity_id
_entity_poly.type
_entity_poly.pdbx_seq_one_letter_code
_entity_poly.pdbx_strand_id
1 'polypeptide(L)'
;MDVDKLLKALDNEENSHLLDLTNEKILNIKIDILKELGFSQAQLLDLLKKLRNYRYVDGMNELSYGAFIRWIPISNPDKLELARGAIFCEFKVTDKGVFVVCKNFMHKHHQFKLEENLIFQKITDQEHVLLSALDHLAK
;
A
#
# COMPACT_ATOMS: atom_id res chain seq x y z
N MET A 1 -21.11 11.95 15.38
CA MET A 1 -20.80 11.21 14.13
C MET A 1 -21.85 10.14 13.96
N ASP A 2 -22.42 10.03 12.78
CA ASP A 2 -23.53 9.14 12.49
C ASP A 2 -22.96 7.77 12.08
N VAL A 3 -22.94 6.82 13.02
CA VAL A 3 -22.29 5.50 12.84
C VAL A 3 -22.89 4.78 11.63
N ASP A 4 -24.19 4.92 11.41
CA ASP A 4 -24.91 4.32 10.27
C ASP A 4 -24.46 4.87 8.91
N LYS A 5 -24.01 6.13 8.85
CA LYS A 5 -23.45 6.69 7.60
C LYS A 5 -22.05 6.16 7.32
N LEU A 6 -21.28 5.86 8.37
CA LEU A 6 -19.94 5.27 8.23
C LEU A 6 -20.02 3.81 7.80
N LEU A 7 -20.93 3.03 8.38
CA LEU A 7 -21.21 1.65 7.96
C LEU A 7 -21.64 1.59 6.48
N LYS A 8 -22.54 2.48 6.05
CA LYS A 8 -22.92 2.58 4.63
C LYS A 8 -21.78 2.99 3.71
N ALA A 9 -20.84 3.82 4.18
CA ALA A 9 -19.67 4.21 3.40
C ALA A 9 -18.65 3.07 3.25
N LEU A 10 -18.59 2.17 4.24
CA LEU A 10 -17.77 0.96 4.23
C LEU A 10 -18.37 -0.14 3.35
N ASP A 11 -19.71 -0.23 3.27
CA ASP A 11 -20.42 -1.17 2.39
C ASP A 11 -20.28 -0.83 0.89
N ASN A 12 -19.61 0.27 0.53
CA ASN A 12 -19.28 0.58 -0.84
C ASN A 12 -18.18 -0.37 -1.35
N GLU A 13 -18.32 -0.93 -2.56
CA GLU A 13 -17.35 -1.85 -3.17
C GLU A 13 -15.92 -1.28 -3.16
N GLU A 14 -15.78 0.04 -3.35
CA GLU A 14 -14.50 0.74 -3.32
C GLU A 14 -13.80 0.73 -1.96
N ASN A 15 -14.53 0.57 -0.85
CA ASN A 15 -13.97 0.59 0.52
C ASN A 15 -14.01 -0.79 1.19
N SER A 16 -14.47 -1.81 0.46
CA SER A 16 -14.60 -3.18 0.97
C SER A 16 -13.28 -3.74 1.51
N HIS A 17 -12.13 -3.34 0.94
CA HIS A 17 -10.79 -3.73 1.41
C HIS A 17 -10.43 -3.16 2.78
N LEU A 18 -11.16 -2.16 3.29
CA LEU A 18 -10.92 -1.57 4.61
C LEU A 18 -11.72 -2.23 5.73
N LEU A 19 -12.78 -2.98 5.43
CA LEU A 19 -13.73 -3.51 6.42
C LEU A 19 -13.05 -4.33 7.54
N ASP A 20 -11.98 -5.06 7.19
CA ASP A 20 -11.23 -5.89 8.12
C ASP A 20 -9.93 -5.25 8.63
N LEU A 21 -9.65 -4.00 8.25
CA LEU A 21 -8.41 -3.30 8.59
C LEU A 21 -8.56 -2.35 9.79
N THR A 22 -7.53 -2.33 10.63
CA THR A 22 -7.31 -1.33 11.67
C THR A 22 -5.92 -0.73 11.51
N ASN A 23 -5.65 0.44 12.11
CA ASN A 23 -4.30 1.02 12.04
C ASN A 23 -3.25 0.07 12.65
N GLU A 24 -3.62 -0.68 13.69
CA GLU A 24 -2.77 -1.70 14.29
C GLU A 24 -2.47 -2.86 13.33
N LYS A 25 -3.50 -3.42 12.67
CA LYS A 25 -3.32 -4.49 11.68
C LYS A 25 -2.43 -4.04 10.51
N ILE A 26 -2.68 -2.84 9.97
CA ILE A 26 -1.86 -2.26 8.89
C ILE A 26 -0.40 -2.11 9.32
N LEU A 27 -0.16 -1.70 10.57
CA LEU A 27 1.18 -1.58 11.12
C LEU A 27 1.85 -2.95 11.27
N ASN A 28 1.14 -3.93 11.83
CA ASN A 28 1.67 -5.28 12.05
C ASN A 28 2.05 -5.94 10.72
N ILE A 29 1.19 -5.88 9.71
CA ILE A 29 1.48 -6.40 8.36
C ILE A 29 2.76 -5.76 7.78
N LYS A 30 2.91 -4.43 7.89
CA LYS A 30 4.13 -3.75 7.43
C LYS A 30 5.37 -4.20 8.19
N ILE A 31 5.26 -4.37 9.50
CA ILE A 31 6.36 -4.81 10.35
C ILE A 31 6.80 -6.22 9.93
N ASP A 32 5.86 -7.14 9.75
CA ASP A 32 6.14 -8.53 9.42
C ASP A 32 6.85 -8.65 8.08
N ILE A 33 6.30 -8.00 7.03
CA ILE A 33 6.88 -8.00 5.68
C ILE A 33 8.26 -7.33 5.66
N LEU A 34 8.43 -6.19 6.33
CA LEU A 34 9.71 -5.48 6.30
C LEU A 34 10.81 -6.15 7.15
N LYS A 35 10.44 -6.95 8.15
CA LYS A 35 11.40 -7.72 8.95
C LYS A 35 12.04 -8.85 8.14
N GLU A 36 11.30 -9.45 7.22
CA GLU A 36 11.80 -10.53 6.36
C GLU A 36 12.95 -10.07 5.44
N LEU A 37 13.04 -8.77 5.18
CA LEU A 37 14.05 -8.16 4.31
C LEU A 37 15.43 -8.00 4.97
N GLY A 38 15.59 -8.36 6.23
CA GLY A 38 16.90 -8.35 6.92
C GLY A 38 17.46 -6.95 7.21
N PHE A 39 16.61 -5.91 7.23
CA PHE A 39 17.04 -4.56 7.57
C PHE A 39 17.54 -4.45 9.02
N SER A 40 18.51 -3.57 9.26
CA SER A 40 18.83 -3.15 10.62
C SER A 40 17.63 -2.47 11.28
N GLN A 41 17.57 -2.49 12.61
CA GLN A 41 16.48 -1.87 13.37
C GLN A 41 16.29 -0.38 13.02
N ALA A 42 17.39 0.36 12.80
CA ALA A 42 17.34 1.76 12.42
C ALA A 42 16.71 1.96 11.03
N GLN A 43 17.09 1.14 10.04
CA GLN A 43 16.51 1.17 8.70
C GLN A 43 15.02 0.80 8.71
N LEU A 44 14.65 -0.24 9.47
CA LEU A 44 13.26 -0.66 9.62
C LEU A 44 12.41 0.48 10.20
N LEU A 45 12.87 1.16 11.26
CA LEU A 45 12.17 2.29 11.84
C LEU A 45 12.03 3.47 10.87
N ASP A 46 13.06 3.76 10.07
CA ASP A 46 13.01 4.80 9.05
C ASP A 46 12.00 4.45 7.93
N LEU A 47 11.97 3.20 7.48
CA LEU A 47 10.99 2.71 6.51
C LEU A 47 9.55 2.81 7.04
N LEU A 48 9.32 2.36 8.27
CA LEU A 48 8.00 2.45 8.91
C LEU A 48 7.53 3.90 9.03
N LYS A 49 8.42 4.84 9.36
CA LYS A 49 8.11 6.28 9.36
C LYS A 49 7.73 6.78 7.97
N LYS A 50 8.50 6.42 6.94
CA LYS A 50 8.23 6.78 5.53
C LYS A 50 6.95 6.17 4.99
N LEU A 51 6.55 5.01 5.51
CA LEU A 51 5.37 4.24 5.11
C LEU A 51 4.20 4.36 6.11
N ARG A 52 4.22 5.35 7.01
CA ARG A 52 3.20 5.52 8.06
C ARG A 52 1.77 5.54 7.48
N ASN A 53 1.55 6.36 6.47
CA ASN A 53 0.24 6.55 5.82
C ASN A 53 0.05 5.65 4.59
N TYR A 54 0.71 4.50 4.59
CA TYR A 54 0.62 3.52 3.50
C TYR A 54 0.14 2.19 4.05
N ARG A 55 -0.60 1.46 3.23
CA ARG A 55 -0.93 0.04 3.43
C ARG A 55 -0.13 -0.81 2.44
N TYR A 56 0.21 -2.03 2.86
CA TYR A 56 0.75 -3.02 1.94
C TYR A 56 -0.34 -3.45 0.95
N VAL A 57 0.07 -3.83 -0.26
CA VAL A 57 -0.81 -4.36 -1.30
C VAL A 57 -0.29 -5.74 -1.69
N ASP A 58 -1.09 -6.77 -1.43
CA ASP A 58 -0.71 -8.17 -1.68
C ASP A 58 -1.07 -8.64 -3.10
N GLY A 59 -2.19 -8.14 -3.63
CA GLY A 59 -2.72 -8.54 -4.93
C GLY A 59 -3.13 -7.38 -5.83
N MET A 60 -3.36 -7.69 -7.11
CA MET A 60 -3.82 -6.70 -8.11
C MET A 60 -5.20 -6.11 -7.76
N ASN A 61 -6.08 -6.91 -7.17
CA ASN A 61 -7.43 -6.54 -6.77
C ASN A 61 -7.46 -5.47 -5.67
N GLU A 62 -6.38 -5.32 -4.91
CA GLU A 62 -6.29 -4.35 -3.83
C GLU A 62 -5.77 -2.99 -4.27
N LEU A 63 -5.23 -2.88 -5.49
CA LEU A 63 -4.52 -1.69 -5.94
C LEU A 63 -5.48 -0.76 -6.70
N SER A 64 -5.63 0.48 -6.22
CA SER A 64 -6.61 1.43 -6.75
C SER A 64 -6.02 2.29 -7.87
N TYR A 65 -6.73 2.41 -8.99
CA TYR A 65 -6.36 3.29 -10.10
C TYR A 65 -6.15 4.73 -9.64
N GLY A 66 -5.05 5.35 -10.08
CA GLY A 66 -4.72 6.73 -9.71
C GLY A 66 -4.15 6.89 -8.29
N ALA A 67 -4.00 5.81 -7.51
CA ALA A 67 -3.40 5.89 -6.19
C ALA A 67 -1.89 6.18 -6.27
N PHE A 68 -1.38 6.90 -5.28
CA PHE A 68 0.06 7.06 -5.11
C PHE A 68 0.65 5.83 -4.44
N ILE A 69 1.60 5.18 -5.11
CA ILE A 69 2.26 3.98 -4.61
C ILE A 69 3.75 4.22 -4.42
N ARG A 70 4.33 3.49 -3.46
CA ARG A 70 5.78 3.31 -3.29
C ARG A 70 6.06 1.82 -3.27
N TRP A 71 7.26 1.42 -3.63
CA TRP A 71 7.63 0.01 -3.65
C TRP A 71 9.09 -0.22 -3.27
N ILE A 72 9.39 -1.44 -2.85
CA ILE A 72 10.74 -1.91 -2.58
C ILE A 72 11.01 -3.05 -3.57
N PRO A 73 11.94 -2.89 -4.52
CA PRO A 73 12.38 -3.99 -5.37
C PRO A 73 13.08 -5.05 -4.52
N ILE A 74 12.61 -6.29 -4.59
CA ILE A 74 13.20 -7.44 -3.90
C ILE A 74 14.02 -8.32 -4.85
N SER A 75 14.10 -7.96 -6.14
CA SER A 75 14.91 -8.65 -7.14
C SER A 75 16.41 -8.61 -6.86
N ASN A 76 16.89 -7.65 -6.05
CA ASN A 76 18.29 -7.52 -5.66
C ASN A 76 18.42 -7.32 -4.13
N PRO A 77 18.79 -8.38 -3.38
CA PRO A 77 18.97 -8.31 -1.93
C PRO A 77 20.02 -7.29 -1.46
N ASP A 78 21.01 -6.96 -2.28
CA ASP A 78 22.07 -6.01 -1.92
C ASP A 78 21.58 -4.55 -2.01
N LYS A 79 20.43 -4.31 -2.67
CA LYS A 79 19.89 -2.97 -2.92
C LYS A 79 18.39 -2.88 -2.63
N LEU A 80 18.06 -3.12 -1.37
CA LEU A 80 16.70 -2.97 -0.85
C LEU A 80 16.43 -1.51 -0.48
N GLU A 81 16.03 -0.71 -1.47
CA GLU A 81 15.73 0.71 -1.30
C GLU A 81 14.25 1.01 -1.60
N LEU A 82 13.64 1.85 -0.76
CA LEU A 82 12.28 2.32 -0.98
C LEU A 82 12.24 3.36 -2.10
N ALA A 83 11.56 3.04 -3.20
CA ALA A 83 11.37 3.93 -4.33
C ALA A 83 10.67 5.24 -3.92
N ARG A 84 10.93 6.32 -4.66
CA ARG A 84 10.31 7.64 -4.42
C ARG A 84 8.78 7.61 -4.58
N GLY A 85 8.28 6.66 -5.37
CA GLY A 85 6.87 6.48 -5.65
C GLY A 85 6.40 7.14 -6.94
N ALA A 86 5.19 6.79 -7.34
CA ALA A 86 4.54 7.25 -8.57
C ALA A 86 3.02 7.02 -8.46
N ILE A 87 2.26 7.59 -9.39
CA ILE A 87 0.83 7.33 -9.53
C ILE A 87 0.65 6.04 -10.31
N PHE A 88 -0.12 5.10 -9.76
CA PHE A 88 -0.49 3.88 -10.46
C PHE A 88 -1.45 4.18 -11.61
N CYS A 89 -1.19 3.58 -12.77
CA CYS A 89 -1.97 3.79 -13.98
C CYS A 89 -2.72 2.54 -14.41
N GLU A 90 -2.05 1.39 -14.51
CA GLU A 90 -2.67 0.14 -14.96
C GLU A 90 -1.76 -1.07 -14.69
N PHE A 91 -2.36 -2.26 -14.73
CA PHE A 91 -1.62 -3.51 -14.87
C PHE A 91 -1.47 -3.87 -16.34
N LYS A 92 -0.26 -4.31 -16.70
CA LYS A 92 0.02 -4.86 -18.02
C LYS A 92 0.39 -6.34 -17.87
N VAL A 93 -0.54 -7.20 -18.26
CA VAL A 93 -0.34 -8.66 -18.27
C VAL A 93 0.39 -9.05 -19.54
N THR A 94 1.45 -9.83 -19.40
CA THR A 94 2.26 -10.34 -20.51
C THR A 94 2.68 -11.77 -20.24
N ASP A 95 3.22 -12.46 -21.24
CA ASP A 95 3.81 -13.81 -21.08
C ASP A 95 4.98 -13.84 -20.09
N LYS A 96 5.56 -12.68 -19.75
CA LYS A 96 6.67 -12.53 -18.80
C LYS A 96 6.22 -12.18 -17.37
N GLY A 97 4.92 -12.24 -17.12
CA GLY A 97 4.29 -11.88 -15.86
C GLY A 97 3.55 -10.54 -15.91
N VAL A 98 3.15 -10.06 -14.73
CA VAL A 98 2.35 -8.84 -14.59
C VAL A 98 3.23 -7.65 -14.25
N PHE A 99 3.07 -6.58 -15.01
CA PHE A 99 3.77 -5.33 -14.81
C PHE A 99 2.83 -4.27 -14.24
N VAL A 100 3.31 -3.55 -13.24
CA VAL A 100 2.66 -2.38 -12.65
C VAL A 100 3.15 -1.16 -13.42
N VAL A 101 2.26 -0.49 -14.16
CA VAL A 101 2.58 0.72 -14.92
C VAL A 101 2.23 1.93 -14.08
N CYS A 102 3.21 2.83 -13.90
CA CYS A 102 3.07 4.02 -13.08
C CYS A 102 3.59 5.25 -13.80
N LYS A 103 3.05 6.42 -13.44
CA LYS A 103 3.46 7.72 -13.96
C LYS A 103 3.96 8.60 -12.83
N ASN A 104 5.15 9.18 -13.00
CA ASN A 104 5.68 10.15 -12.05
C ASN A 104 5.16 11.58 -12.35
N PHE A 105 5.44 12.53 -11.46
CA PHE A 105 5.03 13.93 -11.63
C PHE A 105 5.67 14.63 -12.84
N MET A 106 6.76 14.08 -13.40
CA MET A 106 7.37 14.55 -14.65
C MET A 106 6.79 13.86 -15.89
N HIS A 107 5.65 13.19 -15.75
CA HIS A 107 4.96 12.44 -16.81
C HIS A 107 5.77 11.30 -17.46
N LYS A 108 6.85 10.85 -16.81
CA LYS A 108 7.57 9.66 -17.26
C LYS A 108 6.86 8.41 -16.73
N HIS A 109 6.66 7.46 -17.63
CA HIS A 109 6.13 6.16 -17.30
C HIS A 109 7.26 5.23 -16.86
N HIS A 110 6.99 4.49 -15.80
CA HIS A 110 7.86 3.44 -15.28
C HIS A 110 7.02 2.19 -15.13
N GLN A 111 7.63 1.03 -15.39
CA GLN A 111 7.00 -0.26 -15.19
C GLN A 111 7.95 -1.16 -14.42
N PHE A 112 7.39 -1.96 -13.52
CA PHE A 112 8.11 -2.97 -12.75
C PHE A 112 7.22 -4.20 -12.58
N LYS A 113 7.83 -5.38 -12.41
CA LYS A 113 7.08 -6.62 -12.22
C LYS A 113 6.44 -6.65 -10.84
N LEU A 114 5.17 -7.05 -10.75
CA LEU A 114 4.45 -7.16 -9.49
C LEU A 114 5.16 -8.10 -8.51
N GLU A 115 5.52 -9.31 -8.95
CA GLU A 115 6.11 -10.38 -8.12
C GLU A 115 7.51 -10.06 -7.58
N GLU A 116 8.22 -9.12 -8.19
CA GLU A 116 9.59 -8.75 -7.81
C GLU A 116 9.63 -7.49 -6.92
N ASN A 117 8.48 -6.99 -6.46
CA ASN A 117 8.37 -5.73 -5.74
C ASN A 117 7.33 -5.80 -4.63
N LEU A 118 7.71 -5.36 -3.43
CA LEU A 118 6.75 -5.12 -2.36
C LEU A 118 6.12 -3.75 -2.56
N ILE A 119 4.79 -3.69 -2.67
CA ILE A 119 4.07 -2.46 -3.01
C ILE A 119 3.30 -1.93 -1.81
N PHE A 120 3.34 -0.61 -1.67
CA PHE A 120 2.65 0.13 -0.62
C PHE A 120 1.81 1.24 -1.26
N GLN A 121 0.50 1.19 -1.05
CA GLN A 121 -0.45 2.20 -1.51
C GLN A 121 -0.68 3.24 -0.41
N LYS A 122 -0.66 4.53 -0.79
CA LYS A 122 -0.99 5.62 0.11
C LYS A 122 -2.49 5.57 0.46
N ILE A 123 -2.78 5.63 1.76
CA ILE A 123 -4.13 5.72 2.29
C ILE A 123 -4.65 7.14 2.02
N THR A 124 -5.85 7.25 1.45
CA THR A 124 -6.49 8.54 1.18
C THR A 124 -7.05 9.16 2.46
N ASP A 125 -7.36 10.46 2.44
CA ASP A 125 -7.93 11.14 3.61
C ASP A 125 -9.31 10.56 3.99
N GLN A 126 -10.10 10.11 3.02
CA GLN A 126 -11.38 9.44 3.28
C GLN A 126 -11.17 8.08 3.95
N GLU A 127 -10.25 7.26 3.42
CA GLU A 127 -9.89 5.97 4.01
C GLU A 127 -9.34 6.16 5.45
N HIS A 128 -8.59 7.23 5.72
CA HIS A 128 -8.13 7.56 7.07
C HIS A 128 -9.27 7.82 8.07
N VAL A 129 -10.34 8.50 7.63
CA VAL A 129 -11.53 8.74 8.48
C VAL A 129 -12.24 7.42 8.78
N LEU A 130 -12.37 6.55 7.78
CA LEU A 130 -12.97 5.22 7.95
C LEU A 130 -12.15 4.33 8.89
N LEU A 131 -10.82 4.26 8.71
CA LEU A 131 -9.92 3.52 9.60
C LEU A 131 -9.99 4.02 11.04
N SER A 132 -10.12 5.33 11.24
CA SER A 132 -10.26 5.91 12.58
C SER A 132 -11.57 5.47 13.24
N ALA A 133 -12.67 5.36 12.48
CA ALA A 133 -13.93 4.84 12.98
C ALA A 133 -13.84 3.34 13.32
N LEU A 134 -13.19 2.54 12.47
CA LEU A 134 -12.96 1.12 12.71
C LEU A 134 -12.11 0.87 13.97
N ASP A 135 -11.05 1.65 14.17
CA ASP A 135 -10.24 1.60 15.40
C ASP A 135 -11.05 1.91 16.66
N HIS A 136 -12.04 2.82 16.55
CA HIS A 136 -12.94 3.13 17.66
C HIS A 136 -13.92 1.99 17.96
N LEU A 137 -14.34 1.23 16.95
CA LEU A 137 -15.24 0.09 17.08
C LEU A 137 -14.53 -1.18 17.55
N ALA A 138 -13.23 -1.31 17.28
CA ALA A 138 -12.40 -2.44 17.70
C ALA A 138 -11.91 -2.36 19.16
N LYS A 139 -12.16 -1.24 19.84
CA LYS A 139 -11.90 -1.05 21.28
C LYS A 139 -13.07 -1.53 22.14
#